data_AF-A0A1F5VE93-F1
#
_entry.id   AF-A0A1F5VE93-F1
#
_cell.length_a   1.000
_cell.length_b   1.000
_cell.length_c   1.000
_cell.angle_alpha   90.00
_cell.angle_beta   90.00
_cell.angle_gamma   90.00
#
_symmetry.space_group_name_H-M   'P 1'
#
loop_
_entity.id
_entity.type
_entity.pdbx_description
1 polymer ?
#
loop_
_entity_poly.entity_id
_entity_poly.type
_entity_poly.pdbx_seq_one_letter_code
_entity_poly.pdbx_strand_id
1 'polypeptide(L)'
;MSSSFFNDLKELLEKLPGIGPRQASRFIWAMLDFESKEREKMASLISNLDSHLTRCVECFRAFGTATPGSSKPGFETSKKPGFFPPGVIICPFCQPNSSRDHSKIMVVERDSDLLNIEKSKIYNGIYHVLGGALDPLEKDDSVRKKIKKLWDRISRSSTSDVKSSKTSDVFPREIIIALSPTKLGEFTASFIEKIFEPLSKSRNIKISRLARGLATGTDLEYADEMTLRQAIDNRK
;
A
#
# COMPACT_ATOMS: atom_id res chain seq x y z
N MET A 1 -16.99 -26.30 26.33
CA MET A 1 -17.53 -24.92 26.36
C MET A 1 -17.24 -24.28 25.00
N SER A 2 -18.15 -24.41 24.04
CA SER A 2 -18.06 -23.71 22.75
C SER A 2 -19.45 -23.16 22.44
N SER A 3 -19.76 -21.98 22.98
CA SER A 3 -20.91 -21.24 22.47
C SER A 3 -20.64 -20.92 21.00
N SER A 4 -21.65 -21.05 20.13
CA SER A 4 -21.55 -20.66 18.72
C SER A 4 -20.99 -19.24 18.59
N PHE A 5 -21.48 -18.33 19.44
CA PHE A 5 -21.01 -16.96 19.53
C PHE A 5 -19.49 -16.79 19.68
N PHE A 6 -18.85 -17.60 20.54
CA PHE A 6 -17.40 -17.48 20.76
C PHE A 6 -16.63 -17.86 19.49
N ASN A 7 -17.04 -18.94 18.82
CA ASN A 7 -16.38 -19.39 17.60
C ASN A 7 -16.60 -18.41 16.45
N ASP A 8 -17.82 -17.88 16.29
CA ASP A 8 -18.14 -16.91 15.24
C ASP A 8 -17.29 -15.63 15.39
N LEU A 9 -17.20 -15.08 16.61
CA LEU A 9 -16.39 -13.89 16.87
C LEU A 9 -14.90 -14.18 16.68
N LYS A 10 -14.44 -15.37 17.06
CA LYS A 10 -13.05 -15.80 16.88
C LYS A 10 -12.69 -15.88 15.40
N GLU A 11 -13.51 -16.52 14.59
CA GLU A 11 -13.30 -16.62 13.13
C GLU A 11 -13.25 -15.25 12.45
N LEU A 12 -14.04 -14.28 12.90
CA LEU A 12 -13.98 -12.91 12.40
C LEU A 12 -12.66 -12.22 12.77
N LEU A 13 -12.20 -12.37 14.01
CA LEU A 13 -10.93 -11.77 14.47
C LEU A 13 -9.71 -12.43 13.81
N GLU A 14 -9.76 -13.73 13.50
CA GLU A 14 -8.69 -14.45 12.79
C GLU A 14 -8.47 -13.93 11.35
N LYS A 15 -9.46 -13.24 10.75
CA LYS A 15 -9.29 -12.62 9.43
C LYS A 15 -8.38 -11.39 9.45
N LEU A 16 -8.08 -10.84 10.62
CA LEU A 16 -7.20 -9.69 10.74
C LEU A 16 -5.73 -10.13 10.60
N PRO A 17 -4.90 -9.41 9.82
CA PRO A 17 -3.52 -9.81 9.59
C PRO A 17 -2.73 -9.84 10.91
N GLY A 18 -2.04 -10.95 11.17
CA GLY A 18 -1.25 -11.15 12.39
C GLY A 18 -2.02 -11.69 13.59
N ILE A 19 -3.33 -11.94 13.46
CA ILE A 19 -4.15 -12.52 14.53
C ILE A 19 -4.38 -14.01 14.24
N GLY A 20 -3.65 -14.87 14.96
CA GLY A 20 -3.90 -16.31 14.94
C GLY A 20 -4.99 -16.75 15.93
N PRO A 21 -5.39 -18.04 15.89
CA PRO A 21 -6.50 -18.55 16.73
C PRO A 21 -6.34 -18.31 18.22
N ARG A 22 -5.09 -18.39 18.73
CA ARG A 22 -4.78 -18.12 20.13
C ARG A 22 -4.95 -16.64 20.49
N GLN A 23 -4.53 -15.74 19.60
CA GLN A 23 -4.66 -14.30 19.84
C GLN A 23 -6.12 -13.87 19.73
N ALA A 24 -6.87 -14.40 18.76
CA ALA A 24 -8.30 -14.16 18.63
C ALA A 24 -9.05 -14.53 19.92
N SER A 25 -8.83 -15.74 20.46
CA SER A 25 -9.40 -16.13 21.74
C SER A 25 -8.98 -15.22 22.89
N ARG A 26 -7.72 -14.78 22.93
CA ARG A 26 -7.22 -13.87 23.97
C ARG A 26 -7.91 -12.50 23.93
N PHE A 27 -8.18 -11.98 22.74
CA PHE A 27 -8.95 -10.73 22.59
C PHE A 27 -10.39 -10.89 23.08
N ILE A 28 -11.05 -12.01 22.78
CA ILE A 28 -12.44 -12.23 23.22
C ILE A 28 -12.53 -12.26 24.75
N TRP A 29 -11.60 -12.97 25.41
CA TRP A 29 -11.58 -13.00 26.88
C TRP A 29 -11.31 -11.62 27.47
N ALA A 30 -10.35 -10.87 26.91
CA ALA A 30 -10.05 -9.50 27.37
C ALA A 30 -11.24 -8.54 27.18
N MET A 31 -12.07 -8.73 26.15
CA MET A 31 -13.26 -7.90 25.92
C MET A 31 -14.39 -8.13 26.95
N LEU A 32 -14.34 -9.22 27.73
CA LEU A 32 -15.26 -9.41 28.86
C LEU A 32 -14.98 -8.43 29.99
N ASP A 33 -13.72 -8.03 30.16
CA ASP A 33 -13.29 -7.10 31.20
C ASP A 33 -13.57 -5.63 30.84
N PHE A 34 -13.96 -5.34 29.60
CA PHE A 34 -14.31 -3.99 29.15
C PHE A 34 -15.66 -3.55 29.74
N GLU A 35 -15.86 -2.25 29.92
CA GLU A 35 -17.17 -1.72 30.29
C GLU A 35 -18.17 -1.85 29.13
N SER A 36 -19.47 -1.94 29.41
CA SER A 36 -20.50 -2.02 28.36
C SER A 36 -20.44 -0.82 27.40
N LYS A 37 -20.15 0.38 27.91
CA LYS A 37 -19.97 1.60 27.10
C LYS A 37 -18.79 1.50 26.14
N GLU A 38 -17.70 0.86 26.56
CA GLU A 38 -16.51 0.68 25.71
C GLU A 38 -16.79 -0.31 24.58
N ARG A 39 -17.49 -1.41 24.87
CA ARG A 39 -17.93 -2.38 23.85
C ARG A 39 -18.87 -1.75 22.83
N GLU A 40 -19.85 -0.97 23.27
CA GLU A 40 -20.78 -0.24 22.39
C GLU A 40 -20.04 0.79 21.52
N LYS A 41 -19.11 1.54 22.11
CA LYS A 41 -18.26 2.47 21.38
C LYS A 41 -17.39 1.77 20.33
N MET A 42 -16.77 0.65 20.68
CA MET A 42 -15.96 -0.12 19.74
C MET A 42 -16.81 -0.68 18.58
N ALA A 43 -17.98 -1.24 18.88
CA ALA A 43 -18.89 -1.75 17.87
C ALA A 43 -19.36 -0.64 16.91
N SER A 44 -19.73 0.53 17.45
CA SER A 44 -20.14 1.68 16.63
C SER A 44 -19.02 2.27 15.78
N LEU A 45 -17.76 2.25 16.26
CA LEU A 45 -16.61 2.68 15.45
C LEU A 45 -16.34 1.72 14.29
N ILE A 46 -16.46 0.41 14.53
CA ILE A 46 -16.28 -0.61 13.48
C ILE A 46 -17.41 -0.53 12.45
N SER A 47 -18.66 -0.33 12.87
CA SER A 47 -19.80 -0.24 11.94
C SER A 47 -19.76 1.01 11.06
N ASN A 48 -19.10 2.08 11.52
CA ASN A 48 -18.97 3.35 10.80
C ASN A 48 -17.59 3.51 10.13
N LEU A 49 -16.86 2.43 9.87
CA LEU A 49 -15.51 2.53 9.29
C LEU A 49 -15.54 3.17 7.88
N ASP A 50 -16.48 2.75 7.04
CA ASP A 50 -16.58 3.19 5.64
C ASP A 50 -17.00 4.65 5.47
N SER A 51 -17.63 5.25 6.50
CA SER A 51 -17.99 6.67 6.47
C SER A 51 -16.80 7.59 6.76
N HIS A 52 -15.76 7.07 7.42
CA HIS A 52 -14.60 7.83 7.88
C HIS A 52 -13.30 7.45 7.19
N LEU A 53 -13.17 6.23 6.66
CA LEU A 53 -11.97 5.74 5.99
C LEU A 53 -12.33 5.21 4.60
N THR A 54 -11.50 5.55 3.63
CA THR A 54 -11.63 5.05 2.27
C THR A 54 -10.26 4.71 1.68
N ARG A 55 -10.26 4.02 0.54
CA ARG A 55 -9.03 3.70 -0.20
C ARG A 55 -8.99 4.46 -1.51
N CYS A 56 -7.80 4.92 -1.88
CA CYS A 56 -7.59 5.58 -3.15
C CYS A 56 -7.78 4.57 -4.30
N VAL A 57 -8.58 4.94 -5.30
CA VAL A 57 -8.82 4.08 -6.47
C VAL A 57 -7.56 3.86 -7.32
N GLU A 58 -6.58 4.77 -7.25
CA GLU A 58 -5.34 4.68 -8.04
C GLU A 58 -4.19 3.97 -7.34
N CYS A 59 -3.93 4.31 -6.08
CA CYS A 59 -2.77 3.78 -5.34
C CYS A 59 -3.15 2.85 -4.19
N PHE A 60 -4.44 2.60 -3.94
CA PHE A 60 -4.96 1.77 -2.84
C PHE A 60 -4.59 2.20 -1.42
N ARG A 61 -3.90 3.33 -1.24
CA ARG A 61 -3.64 3.92 0.07
C ARG A 61 -4.95 4.16 0.80
N ALA A 62 -5.02 3.75 2.06
CA ALA A 62 -6.10 4.10 2.98
C ALA A 62 -5.90 5.51 3.55
N PHE A 63 -6.97 6.30 3.61
CA PHE A 63 -6.95 7.63 4.19
C PHE A 63 -8.34 8.03 4.71
N GLY A 64 -8.37 9.00 5.62
CA GLY A 64 -9.63 9.52 6.17
C GLY A 64 -10.43 10.32 5.14
N THR A 65 -11.75 10.19 5.14
CA THR A 65 -12.64 11.09 4.41
C THR A 65 -12.88 12.35 5.27
N ALA A 66 -12.81 13.53 4.67
CA ALA A 66 -13.00 14.78 5.41
C ALA A 66 -14.43 14.86 5.92
N THR A 67 -14.58 15.16 7.21
CA THR A 67 -15.80 15.77 7.72
C THR A 67 -16.04 17.11 7.00
N PRO A 68 -17.29 17.53 6.78
CA PRO A 68 -17.59 18.87 6.27
C PRO A 68 -17.00 19.90 7.24
N GLY A 69 -15.95 20.63 6.82
CA GLY A 69 -15.37 21.73 7.60
C GLY A 69 -13.93 21.54 8.14
N SER A 70 -13.27 20.40 7.93
CA SER A 70 -11.84 20.25 8.20
C SER A 70 -11.02 20.34 6.91
N SER A 71 -9.87 21.01 6.95
CA SER A 71 -8.98 21.25 5.81
C SER A 71 -8.28 19.97 5.32
N LYS A 72 -9.07 19.13 4.63
CA LYS A 72 -8.78 17.90 3.86
C LYS A 72 -8.42 16.65 4.68
N PRO A 73 -9.12 15.53 4.41
CA PRO A 73 -8.51 14.51 3.56
C PRO A 73 -9.47 13.90 2.51
N GLY A 74 -8.95 13.76 1.28
CA GLY A 74 -9.68 13.29 0.09
C GLY A 74 -10.08 14.39 -0.88
N PHE A 75 -9.83 14.18 -2.18
CA PHE A 75 -10.40 15.01 -3.24
C PHE A 75 -11.41 14.18 -3.98
N GLU A 76 -12.66 14.63 -3.93
CA GLU A 76 -13.70 14.11 -4.80
C GLU A 76 -13.51 14.75 -6.18
N THR A 77 -13.36 13.91 -7.20
CA THR A 77 -13.12 14.39 -8.57
C THR A 77 -14.32 15.21 -9.04
N SER A 78 -14.10 16.49 -9.33
CA SER A 78 -15.14 17.40 -9.82
C SER A 78 -15.87 16.85 -11.06
N LYS A 79 -17.19 17.12 -11.19
CA LYS A 79 -18.08 16.78 -12.33
C LYS A 79 -17.63 17.25 -13.74
N LYS A 80 -16.43 17.83 -13.88
CA LYS A 80 -15.85 18.17 -15.18
C LYS A 80 -15.34 16.89 -15.87
N PRO A 81 -15.38 16.81 -17.21
CA PRO A 81 -14.80 15.68 -17.93
C PRO A 81 -13.28 15.70 -17.70
N GLY A 82 -12.80 14.77 -16.89
CA GLY A 82 -11.39 14.54 -16.56
C GLY A 82 -11.07 13.05 -16.59
N PHE A 83 -9.82 12.70 -16.31
CA PHE A 83 -9.29 11.33 -16.41
C PHE A 83 -9.96 10.30 -15.47
N PHE A 84 -10.57 10.76 -14.38
CA PHE A 84 -11.28 9.90 -13.42
C PHE A 84 -12.81 9.98 -13.61
N PRO A 85 -13.54 8.88 -13.39
CA PRO A 85 -15.00 8.93 -13.35
C PRO A 85 -15.47 9.94 -12.29
N PRO A 86 -16.52 10.72 -12.56
CA PRO A 86 -17.07 11.66 -11.57
C PRO A 86 -17.55 10.91 -10.32
N GLY A 87 -17.27 11.46 -9.13
CA GLY A 87 -17.62 10.85 -7.84
C GLY A 87 -16.60 9.85 -7.27
N VAL A 88 -15.38 9.81 -7.81
CA VAL A 88 -14.31 8.94 -7.30
C VAL A 88 -13.42 9.67 -6.30
N ILE A 89 -13.07 9.00 -5.21
CA ILE A 89 -12.23 9.54 -4.14
C ILE A 89 -10.76 9.17 -4.38
N ILE A 90 -9.91 10.18 -4.54
CA ILE A 90 -8.45 10.04 -4.68
C ILE A 90 -7.71 10.68 -3.51
N CYS A 91 -6.56 10.09 -3.16
CA CYS A 91 -5.74 10.59 -2.06
C CYS A 91 -4.98 11.87 -2.45
N PRO A 92 -4.53 12.69 -1.48
CA PRO A 92 -3.76 13.90 -1.72
C PRO A 92 -2.49 13.72 -2.55
N PHE A 93 -1.91 12.52 -2.57
CA PHE A 93 -0.68 12.25 -3.33
C PHE A 93 -0.98 12.05 -4.82
N CYS A 94 -2.06 11.35 -5.14
CA CYS A 94 -2.46 11.05 -6.52
C CYS A 94 -3.24 12.18 -7.19
N GLN A 95 -3.53 13.27 -6.48
CA GLN A 95 -4.20 14.42 -7.08
C GLN A 95 -3.35 15.00 -8.23
N PRO A 96 -3.97 15.33 -9.39
CA PRO A 96 -3.27 15.98 -10.50
C PRO A 96 -2.49 17.26 -10.16
N ASN A 97 -2.95 18.00 -9.16
CA ASN A 97 -2.35 19.25 -8.70
C ASN A 97 -1.43 19.05 -7.48
N SER A 98 -1.07 17.81 -7.14
CA SER A 98 -0.11 17.56 -6.08
C SER A 98 1.30 18.00 -6.51
N SER A 99 2.11 18.47 -5.56
CA SER A 99 3.53 18.81 -5.80
C SER A 99 4.44 17.57 -5.90
N ARG A 100 3.84 16.38 -6.07
CA ARG A 100 4.54 15.10 -6.11
C ARG A 100 5.05 14.81 -7.50
N ASP A 101 6.14 14.06 -7.56
CA ASP A 101 6.71 13.57 -8.79
C ASP A 101 5.93 12.33 -9.27
N HIS A 102 4.96 12.53 -10.17
CA HIS A 102 4.18 11.45 -10.78
C HIS A 102 5.00 10.59 -11.75
N SER A 103 6.25 10.97 -12.06
CA SER A 103 7.14 10.14 -12.87
C SER A 103 7.75 8.97 -12.08
N LYS A 104 7.61 8.95 -10.74
CA LYS A 104 8.16 7.90 -9.86
C LYS A 104 7.06 7.25 -9.06
N ILE A 105 6.94 5.93 -9.18
CA ILE A 105 5.97 5.13 -8.43
C ILE A 105 6.71 4.19 -7.48
N MET A 106 6.48 4.33 -6.18
CA MET A 106 7.00 3.40 -5.18
C MET A 106 5.93 2.40 -4.77
N VAL A 107 6.19 1.12 -5.05
CA VAL A 107 5.32 0.00 -4.70
C VAL A 107 5.66 -0.47 -3.29
N VAL A 108 4.70 -0.39 -2.38
CA VAL A 108 4.86 -0.76 -0.97
C VAL A 108 3.89 -1.88 -0.59
N GLU A 109 4.26 -2.64 0.44
CA GLU A 109 3.44 -3.75 0.92
C GLU A 109 2.24 -3.25 1.73
N ARG A 110 2.44 -2.36 2.71
CA ARG A 110 1.38 -1.87 3.61
C ARG A 110 1.33 -0.34 3.69
N ASP A 111 0.18 0.18 4.13
CA ASP A 111 0.02 1.61 4.45
C ASP A 111 0.99 2.07 5.54
N SER A 112 1.35 1.21 6.50
CA SER A 112 2.37 1.51 7.53
C SER A 112 3.72 1.88 6.93
N ASP A 113 4.13 1.18 5.86
CA ASP A 113 5.43 1.35 5.22
C ASP A 113 5.45 2.69 4.47
N LEU A 114 4.36 3.00 3.77
CA LEU A 114 4.14 4.32 3.17
C LEU A 114 4.24 5.44 4.20
N LEU A 115 3.56 5.31 5.35
CA LEU A 115 3.59 6.32 6.41
C LEU A 115 5.00 6.52 6.97
N ASN A 116 5.79 5.45 7.10
CA ASN A 116 7.17 5.54 7.57
C ASN A 116 8.08 6.27 6.57
N ILE A 117 7.92 6.00 5.27
CA ILE A 117 8.68 6.70 4.21
C ILE A 117 8.24 8.17 4.09
N GLU A 118 6.96 8.45 4.27
CA GLU A 118 6.48 9.83 4.26
C GLU A 118 7.02 10.63 5.45
N LYS A 119 7.07 10.03 6.64
CA LYS A 119 7.62 10.65 7.85
C LYS A 119 9.09 11.05 7.70
N SER A 120 9.88 10.29 6.94
CA SER A 120 11.29 10.60 6.72
C SER A 120 11.52 11.73 5.72
N LYS A 121 10.50 12.12 4.94
CA LYS A 121 10.55 13.20 3.94
C LYS A 121 11.61 13.01 2.84
N ILE A 122 12.13 11.80 2.67
CA ILE A 122 13.20 11.49 1.70
C ILE A 122 12.66 11.21 0.29
N TYR A 123 11.35 10.98 0.15
CA TYR A 123 10.72 10.57 -1.10
C TYR A 123 9.60 11.55 -1.48
N ASN A 124 9.62 12.01 -2.74
CA ASN A 124 8.63 12.94 -3.29
C ASN A 124 7.77 12.35 -4.43
N GLY A 125 7.93 11.06 -4.76
CA GLY A 125 7.11 10.43 -5.77
C GLY A 125 5.74 10.01 -5.25
N ILE A 126 4.98 9.33 -6.10
CA ILE A 126 3.70 8.71 -5.75
C ILE A 126 3.91 7.26 -5.28
N TYR A 127 2.89 6.70 -4.64
CA TYR A 127 2.91 5.35 -4.10
C TYR A 127 1.93 4.42 -4.82
N HIS A 128 2.08 3.13 -4.58
CA HIS A 128 1.12 2.07 -4.89
C HIS A 128 1.14 1.02 -3.77
N VAL A 129 0.02 0.83 -3.06
CA VAL A 129 -0.08 -0.06 -1.90
C VAL A 129 -0.67 -1.41 -2.31
N LEU A 130 0.07 -2.49 -2.07
CA LEU A 130 -0.40 -3.85 -2.35
C LEU A 130 -1.32 -4.41 -1.25
N GLY A 131 -1.19 -3.93 -0.02
CA GLY A 131 -1.94 -4.41 1.15
C GLY A 131 -1.53 -5.82 1.62
N GLY A 132 -0.31 -6.25 1.31
CA GLY A 132 0.20 -7.59 1.60
C GLY A 132 1.22 -8.06 0.56
N ALA A 133 1.80 -9.23 0.80
CA ALA A 133 2.62 -9.95 -0.15
C ALA A 133 1.80 -11.02 -0.88
N LEU A 134 2.21 -11.35 -2.09
CA LEU A 134 1.62 -12.39 -2.93
C LEU A 134 1.90 -13.78 -2.34
N ASP A 135 0.84 -14.51 -1.97
CA ASP A 135 0.93 -15.91 -1.59
C ASP A 135 0.73 -16.82 -2.84
N PRO A 136 1.71 -17.65 -3.21
CA PRO A 136 1.57 -18.60 -4.32
C PRO A 136 0.43 -19.62 -4.16
N LEU A 137 0.06 -19.93 -2.91
CA LEU A 137 -0.92 -20.96 -2.57
C LEU A 137 -2.35 -20.41 -2.52
N GLU A 138 -2.51 -19.10 -2.39
CA GLU A 138 -3.81 -18.45 -2.31
C GLU A 138 -4.43 -18.26 -3.71
N LYS A 139 -5.66 -18.79 -3.88
CA LYS A 139 -6.36 -18.78 -5.17
C LYS A 139 -7.01 -17.44 -5.51
N ASP A 140 -7.56 -16.72 -4.52
CA ASP A 140 -8.16 -15.41 -4.71
C ASP A 140 -7.37 -14.33 -3.97
N ASP A 141 -6.25 -13.95 -4.57
CA ASP A 141 -5.36 -12.98 -3.96
C ASP A 141 -5.68 -11.54 -4.40
N SER A 142 -6.09 -10.73 -3.42
CA SER A 142 -6.33 -9.29 -3.58
C SER A 142 -5.09 -8.52 -4.07
N VAL A 143 -3.88 -9.00 -3.73
CA VAL A 143 -2.61 -8.41 -4.15
C VAL A 143 -2.45 -8.54 -5.66
N ARG A 144 -2.77 -9.69 -6.26
CA ARG A 144 -2.74 -9.86 -7.74
C ARG A 144 -3.63 -8.84 -8.45
N LYS A 145 -4.83 -8.58 -7.92
CA LYS A 145 -5.76 -7.58 -8.48
C LYS A 145 -5.15 -6.18 -8.43
N LYS A 146 -4.47 -5.83 -7.34
CA LYS A 146 -3.78 -4.53 -7.18
C LYS A 146 -2.54 -4.40 -8.05
N ILE A 147 -1.78 -5.49 -8.27
CA ILE A 147 -0.66 -5.53 -9.23
C ILE A 147 -1.18 -5.32 -10.66
N LYS A 148 -2.29 -5.97 -11.03
CA LYS A 148 -2.94 -5.74 -12.32
C LYS A 148 -3.37 -4.28 -12.49
N LYS A 149 -3.92 -3.67 -11.44
CA LYS A 149 -4.30 -2.25 -11.46
C LYS A 149 -3.10 -1.32 -11.62
N LEU A 150 -1.94 -1.65 -11.03
CA LEU A 150 -0.68 -0.94 -11.28
C LEU A 150 -0.26 -1.05 -12.75
N TRP A 151 -0.36 -2.25 -13.33
CA TRP A 151 -0.08 -2.47 -14.75
C TRP A 151 -1.00 -1.64 -15.64
N ASP A 152 -2.31 -1.64 -15.35
CA ASP A 152 -3.29 -0.85 -16.08
C ASP A 152 -3.02 0.65 -15.95
N ARG A 153 -2.58 1.10 -14.78
CA ARG A 153 -2.20 2.50 -14.50
C ARG A 153 -1.02 2.94 -15.37
N ILE A 154 0.02 2.12 -15.47
CA ILE A 154 1.24 2.40 -16.26
C ILE A 154 1.00 2.23 -17.77
N SER A 155 0.15 1.27 -18.15
CA SER A 155 -0.15 1.00 -19.56
C SER A 155 -1.02 2.09 -20.17
N ARG A 156 -1.99 2.62 -19.42
CA ARG A 156 -2.89 3.70 -19.84
C ARG A 156 -2.18 5.04 -20.02
N SER A 157 -1.10 5.30 -19.29
CA SER A 157 -0.25 6.44 -19.58
C SER A 157 0.52 6.17 -20.89
N SER A 158 -0.03 6.52 -22.05
CA SER A 158 0.69 6.42 -23.33
C SER A 158 0.35 7.53 -24.32
N THR A 159 1.39 8.34 -24.57
CA THR A 159 1.86 8.88 -25.86
C THR A 159 0.90 9.67 -26.76
N SER A 160 0.71 10.96 -26.46
CA SER A 160 0.77 12.05 -27.45
C SER A 160 0.74 13.39 -26.71
N ASP A 161 1.51 14.35 -27.20
CA ASP A 161 1.62 15.73 -26.73
C ASP A 161 2.41 16.00 -25.43
N VAL A 162 3.73 15.83 -25.58
CA VAL A 162 4.80 16.56 -24.84
C VAL A 162 4.67 18.11 -24.96
N LYS A 163 3.55 18.64 -25.48
CA LYS A 163 3.33 20.09 -25.71
C LYS A 163 2.11 20.68 -25.01
N SER A 164 1.35 19.92 -24.24
CA SER A 164 0.25 20.47 -23.44
C SER A 164 0.52 20.29 -21.96
N SER A 165 0.95 21.38 -21.34
CA SER A 165 1.14 21.60 -19.91
C SER A 165 -0.15 21.43 -19.10
N LYS A 166 -0.64 20.18 -18.97
CA LYS A 166 -1.57 19.80 -17.91
C LYS A 166 -0.97 18.64 -17.12
N THR A 167 -0.67 18.93 -15.86
CA THR A 167 0.15 18.18 -14.89
C THR A 167 -0.31 16.75 -14.58
N SER A 168 -1.40 16.25 -15.18
CA SER A 168 -2.02 14.96 -14.86
C SER A 168 -1.52 13.76 -15.65
N ASP A 169 -0.92 13.95 -16.84
CA ASP A 169 -0.54 12.84 -17.73
C ASP A 169 0.98 12.66 -17.80
N VAL A 170 1.60 12.53 -16.64
CA VAL A 170 3.04 12.24 -16.56
C VAL A 170 3.26 10.74 -16.67
N PHE A 171 3.94 10.33 -17.74
CA PHE A 171 4.37 8.94 -17.91
C PHE A 171 5.38 8.55 -16.82
N PRO A 172 5.17 7.43 -16.08
CA PRO A 172 6.10 6.97 -15.06
C PRO A 172 7.39 6.50 -15.71
N ARG A 173 8.52 7.08 -15.26
CA ARG A 173 9.87 6.75 -15.71
C ARG A 173 10.56 5.76 -14.78
N GLU A 174 10.12 5.68 -13.53
CA GLU A 174 10.71 4.77 -12.54
C GLU A 174 9.64 4.09 -11.67
N ILE A 175 9.81 2.78 -11.50
CA ILE A 175 9.05 1.95 -10.56
C ILE A 175 10.02 1.44 -9.51
N ILE A 176 9.83 1.86 -8.26
CA ILE A 176 10.66 1.49 -7.11
C ILE A 176 9.91 0.42 -6.32
N ILE A 177 10.47 -0.78 -6.22
CA ILE A 177 9.91 -1.89 -5.46
C ILE A 177 10.45 -1.81 -4.02
N ALA A 178 9.57 -1.40 -3.10
CA ALA A 178 9.82 -1.20 -1.69
C ALA A 178 9.05 -2.24 -0.84
N LEU A 179 9.30 -3.52 -1.12
CA LEU A 179 8.68 -4.64 -0.42
C LEU A 179 9.61 -5.21 0.66
N SER A 180 9.02 -5.84 1.67
CA SER A 180 9.77 -6.43 2.79
C SER A 180 10.73 -7.53 2.31
N PRO A 181 11.91 -7.71 2.95
CA PRO A 181 12.88 -8.75 2.60
C PRO A 181 12.49 -10.15 3.12
N THR A 182 11.20 -10.46 3.13
CA THR A 182 10.67 -11.78 3.53
C THR A 182 10.56 -12.69 2.31
N LYS A 183 10.44 -14.01 2.51
CA LYS A 183 10.27 -14.96 1.38
C LYS A 183 9.11 -14.56 0.44
N LEU A 184 7.96 -14.20 1.01
CA LEU A 184 6.80 -13.75 0.23
C LEU A 184 7.04 -12.38 -0.41
N GLY A 185 7.72 -11.45 0.30
CA GLY A 185 8.09 -10.15 -0.25
C GLY A 185 9.05 -10.26 -1.45
N GLU A 186 10.08 -11.11 -1.36
CA GLU A 186 11.00 -11.43 -2.47
C GLU A 186 10.26 -12.03 -3.67
N PHE A 187 9.37 -12.98 -3.39
CA PHE A 187 8.57 -13.61 -4.42
C PHE A 187 7.71 -12.56 -5.14
N THR A 188 7.03 -11.70 -4.37
CA THR A 188 6.21 -10.62 -4.90
C THR A 188 7.03 -9.63 -5.72
N ALA A 189 8.21 -9.23 -5.24
CA ALA A 189 9.11 -8.32 -5.93
C ALA A 189 9.56 -8.89 -7.28
N SER A 190 10.02 -10.14 -7.28
CA SER A 190 10.48 -10.85 -8.48
C SER A 190 9.34 -11.10 -9.47
N PHE A 191 8.13 -11.36 -8.96
CA PHE A 191 6.93 -11.49 -9.77
C PHE A 191 6.56 -10.17 -10.46
N ILE A 192 6.61 -9.05 -9.73
CA ILE A 192 6.39 -7.71 -10.30
C ILE A 192 7.45 -7.44 -11.38
N GLU A 193 8.73 -7.62 -11.11
CA GLU A 193 9.79 -7.39 -12.11
C GLU A 193 9.55 -8.17 -13.41
N LYS A 194 9.23 -9.47 -13.28
CA LYS A 194 8.96 -10.34 -14.43
C LYS A 194 7.74 -9.88 -15.23
N ILE A 195 6.67 -9.45 -14.54
CA ILE A 195 5.48 -8.91 -15.22
C ILE A 195 5.83 -7.62 -15.95
N PHE A 196 6.56 -6.70 -15.30
CA PHE A 196 6.86 -5.36 -15.80
C PHE A 196 8.03 -5.31 -16.79
N GLU A 197 8.76 -6.39 -17.00
CA GLU A 197 9.88 -6.50 -17.95
C GLU A 197 9.53 -6.06 -19.39
N PRO A 198 8.38 -6.47 -20.00
CA PRO A 198 8.00 -6.03 -21.34
C PRO A 198 7.74 -4.52 -21.42
N LEU A 199 7.17 -3.92 -20.36
CA LEU A 199 6.95 -2.47 -20.29
C LEU A 199 8.25 -1.70 -20.08
N SER A 200 9.15 -2.24 -19.26
CA SER A 200 10.49 -1.68 -19.05
C SER A 200 11.25 -1.58 -20.38
N LYS A 201 11.23 -2.64 -21.19
CA LYS A 201 11.89 -2.68 -22.50
C LYS A 201 11.21 -1.80 -23.55
N SER A 202 9.88 -1.87 -23.67
CA SER A 202 9.14 -1.15 -24.71
C SER A 202 9.04 0.35 -24.48
N ARG A 203 8.97 0.80 -23.22
CA ARG A 203 8.75 2.21 -22.86
C ARG A 203 9.90 2.83 -22.04
N ASN A 204 11.03 2.12 -21.93
CA ASN A 204 12.22 2.58 -21.19
C ASN A 204 11.92 3.00 -19.75
N ILE A 205 11.08 2.21 -19.05
CA ILE A 205 10.79 2.42 -17.62
C ILE A 205 11.89 1.75 -16.80
N LYS A 206 12.51 2.52 -15.90
CA LYS A 206 13.47 1.98 -14.95
C LYS A 206 12.74 1.23 -13.85
N ILE A 207 13.08 -0.03 -13.62
CA ILE A 207 12.63 -0.79 -12.45
C ILE A 207 13.79 -0.87 -11.47
N SER A 208 13.57 -0.47 -10.22
CA SER A 208 14.58 -0.48 -9.16
C SER A 208 14.02 -1.11 -7.89
N ARG A 209 14.90 -1.65 -7.05
CA ARG A 209 14.56 -2.12 -5.69
C ARG A 209 15.16 -1.19 -4.65
N LEU A 210 14.55 -1.10 -3.48
CA LEU A 210 15.23 -0.48 -2.34
C LEU A 210 16.53 -1.24 -2.03
N ALA A 211 17.59 -0.47 -1.82
CA ALA A 211 18.88 -1.03 -1.45
C ALA A 211 18.79 -1.79 -0.14
N ARG A 212 19.54 -2.89 -0.05
CA ARG A 212 19.69 -3.69 1.17
C ARG A 212 21.11 -3.57 1.67
N GLY A 213 21.26 -3.47 2.97
CA GLY A 213 22.56 -3.36 3.60
C GLY A 213 22.46 -3.12 5.09
N LEU A 214 23.60 -2.81 5.67
CA LEU A 214 23.75 -2.58 7.10
C LEU A 214 23.00 -1.31 7.53
N ALA A 215 22.29 -1.41 8.64
CA ALA A 215 21.70 -0.24 9.26
C ALA A 215 22.81 0.68 9.81
N THR A 216 22.59 1.98 9.78
CA THR A 216 23.51 2.92 10.42
C THR A 216 23.49 2.71 11.92
N GLY A 217 24.67 2.58 12.54
CA GLY A 217 24.79 2.41 13.99
C GLY A 217 24.63 0.98 14.50
N THR A 218 24.60 -0.02 13.61
CA THR A 218 24.71 -1.45 14.00
C THR A 218 26.13 -1.95 13.79
N ASP A 219 26.68 -2.67 14.77
CA ASP A 219 27.97 -3.32 14.60
C ASP A 219 27.89 -4.48 13.61
N LEU A 220 28.98 -4.69 12.86
CA LEU A 220 29.07 -5.73 11.84
C LEU A 220 28.86 -7.14 12.42
N GLU A 221 29.24 -7.34 13.69
CA GLU A 221 29.11 -8.61 14.40
C GLU A 221 27.66 -9.11 14.49
N TYR A 222 26.68 -8.20 14.48
CA TYR A 222 25.26 -8.55 14.59
C TYR A 222 24.54 -8.64 13.24
N ALA A 223 25.25 -8.45 12.12
CA ALA A 223 24.66 -8.53 10.80
C ALA A 223 24.54 -9.98 10.33
N ASP A 224 23.38 -10.34 9.79
CA ASP A 224 23.18 -11.66 9.18
C ASP A 224 23.90 -11.78 7.82
N GLU A 225 24.21 -13.01 7.42
CA GLU A 225 24.93 -13.32 6.18
C GLU A 225 24.28 -12.72 4.92
N MET A 226 22.93 -12.71 4.87
CA MET A 226 22.22 -12.17 3.71
C MET A 226 22.36 -10.64 3.64
N THR A 227 22.29 -9.95 4.77
CA THR A 227 22.52 -8.51 4.85
C THR A 227 23.95 -8.15 4.47
N LEU A 228 24.95 -8.90 4.95
CA LEU A 228 26.36 -8.70 4.60
C LEU A 228 26.60 -8.88 3.11
N ARG A 229 26.06 -9.96 2.52
CA ARG A 229 26.16 -10.23 1.09
C ARG A 229 25.56 -9.09 0.26
N GLN A 230 24.37 -8.62 0.62
CA GLN A 230 23.73 -7.50 -0.08
C GLN A 230 24.53 -6.19 0.02
N ALA A 231 25.16 -5.93 1.17
CA ALA A 231 26.01 -4.76 1.35
C ALA A 231 27.27 -4.83 0.47
N ILE A 232 27.85 -6.02 0.27
CA ILE A 232 29.03 -6.24 -0.58
C ILE A 232 28.68 -6.14 -2.07
N ASP A 233 27.58 -6.79 -2.48
CA ASP A 233 27.12 -6.85 -3.88
C ASP A 233 26.72 -5.46 -4.38
N ASN A 234 26.17 -4.61 -3.51
CA ASN A 234 25.71 -3.26 -3.84
C ASN A 234 26.64 -2.15 -3.32
N ARG A 235 27.91 -2.46 -3.01
CA ARG A 235 28.89 -1.45 -2.61
C ARG A 235 29.11 -0.47 -3.77
N LYS A 236 29.22 0.82 -3.45
CA LYS A 236 29.50 1.88 -4.43
C LYS A 236 30.99 2.03 -4.68
#